data_AF-A0A9D3Q460-F1
#
_entry.id   AF-A0A9D3Q460-F1
#
_cell.length_a   1.000
_cell.length_b   1.000
_cell.length_c   1.000
_cell.angle_alpha   90.00
_cell.angle_beta   90.00
_cell.angle_gamma   90.00
#
_symmetry.space_group_name_H-M   'P 1'
#
loop_
_entity.id
_entity.type
_entity.pdbx_description
1 polymer ?
#
loop_
_entity_poly.entity_id
_entity_poly.type
_entity_poly.pdbx_seq_one_letter_code
_entity_poly.pdbx_strand_id
1 'polypeptide(L)'
;MRRSALIMTNCWRFTVVQISSVFVMCVQWITTEAMLQFLLQKKGLKNRQKQLVEIQKKSLQKIQEREKELQRLRQAVESFKLSEKGAAEASEGILTELIHSIQRRSIDATELIGDQEKTTVSQAVGLLKHLEKEIADMRRRDAELEKLSRTTDNVNFLQSFQSFLLPRDSTTRKLFLQLSCQLSLDPNTAHKHLRLSEGNREVAYGKEAQPFRW
;
A
#
# COMPACT_ATOMS: atom_id res chain seq x y z
N MET A 1 -88.77 -3.73 112.00
CA MET A 1 -88.30 -3.08 110.75
C MET A 1 -86.82 -2.63 110.72
N ARG A 2 -85.99 -2.83 111.77
CA ARG A 2 -84.60 -2.32 111.79
C ARG A 2 -83.50 -3.30 111.34
N ARG A 3 -83.75 -4.62 111.24
CA ARG A 3 -82.72 -5.60 110.80
C ARG A 3 -82.58 -5.69 109.27
N SER A 4 -83.64 -5.47 108.50
CA SER A 4 -83.61 -5.52 107.03
C SER A 4 -82.88 -4.31 106.39
N ALA A 5 -82.97 -3.13 107.03
CA ALA A 5 -82.29 -1.92 106.55
C ALA A 5 -80.75 -2.02 106.69
N LEU A 6 -80.25 -2.76 107.69
CA LEU A 6 -78.81 -2.96 107.92
C LEU A 6 -78.20 -3.98 106.93
N ILE A 7 -78.97 -4.99 106.51
CA ILE A 7 -78.53 -5.95 105.48
C ILE A 7 -78.52 -5.29 104.10
N MET A 8 -79.51 -4.45 103.78
CA MET A 8 -79.55 -3.72 102.51
C MET A 8 -78.45 -2.65 102.41
N THR A 9 -78.17 -1.91 103.48
CA THR A 9 -77.06 -0.94 103.48
C THR A 9 -75.70 -1.62 103.41
N ASN A 10 -75.48 -2.74 104.09
CA ASN A 10 -74.23 -3.49 103.99
C ASN A 10 -74.08 -4.22 102.63
N CYS A 11 -75.16 -4.75 102.05
CA CYS A 11 -75.16 -5.34 100.71
C CYS A 11 -74.89 -4.29 99.62
N TRP A 12 -75.45 -3.09 99.79
CA TRP A 12 -75.17 -1.95 98.91
C TRP A 12 -73.74 -1.43 99.07
N ARG A 13 -73.21 -1.39 100.30
CA ARG A 13 -71.80 -1.03 100.56
C ARG A 13 -70.83 -2.05 99.96
N PHE A 14 -71.13 -3.34 100.06
CA PHE A 14 -70.30 -4.41 99.48
C PHE A 14 -70.29 -4.38 97.94
N THR A 15 -71.46 -4.17 97.32
CA THR A 15 -71.59 -4.07 95.86
C THR A 15 -70.94 -2.80 95.31
N VAL A 16 -71.07 -1.65 95.98
CA VAL A 16 -70.39 -0.40 95.60
C VAL A 16 -68.86 -0.52 95.73
N VAL A 17 -68.35 -1.19 96.76
CA VAL A 17 -66.90 -1.44 96.91
C VAL A 17 -66.38 -2.36 95.82
N GLN A 18 -67.08 -3.46 95.50
CA GLN A 18 -66.68 -4.34 94.38
C GLN A 18 -66.74 -3.63 93.02
N ILE A 19 -67.77 -2.85 92.73
CA ILE A 19 -67.89 -2.07 91.48
C ILE A 19 -66.76 -1.05 91.38
N SER A 20 -66.41 -0.36 92.48
CA SER A 20 -65.30 0.60 92.50
C SER A 20 -63.93 -0.05 92.26
N SER A 21 -63.69 -1.24 92.82
CA SER A 21 -62.43 -1.99 92.62
C SER A 21 -62.29 -2.50 91.18
N VAL A 22 -63.39 -2.98 90.57
CA VAL A 22 -63.40 -3.42 89.17
C VAL A 22 -63.20 -2.23 88.23
N PHE A 23 -63.79 -1.07 88.55
CA PHE A 23 -63.61 0.15 87.77
C PHE A 23 -62.15 0.67 87.84
N VAL A 24 -61.55 0.69 89.03
CA VAL A 24 -60.14 1.06 89.22
C VAL A 24 -59.21 0.09 88.50
N MET A 25 -59.45 -1.22 88.60
CA MET A 25 -58.70 -2.24 87.85
C MET A 25 -58.85 -2.07 86.32
N CYS A 26 -60.05 -1.73 85.84
CA CYS A 26 -60.33 -1.56 84.42
C CYS A 26 -59.66 -0.31 83.86
N VAL A 27 -59.75 0.83 84.56
CA VAL A 27 -59.06 2.06 84.18
C VAL A 27 -57.53 1.88 84.25
N GLN A 28 -57.03 1.17 85.26
CA GLN A 28 -55.60 0.84 85.36
C GLN A 28 -55.14 -0.06 84.21
N TRP A 29 -55.93 -1.08 83.84
CA TRP A 29 -55.63 -1.94 82.70
C TRP A 29 -55.58 -1.13 81.40
N ILE A 30 -56.63 -0.36 81.10
CA ILE A 30 -56.74 0.43 79.85
C ILE A 30 -55.57 1.41 79.70
N THR A 31 -55.16 2.08 80.79
CA THR A 31 -54.02 3.00 80.75
C THR A 31 -52.69 2.27 80.57
N THR A 32 -52.51 1.08 81.16
CA THR A 32 -51.30 0.27 80.94
C THR A 32 -51.21 -0.32 79.53
N GLU A 33 -52.33 -0.79 78.97
CA GLU A 33 -52.43 -1.31 77.61
C GLU A 33 -52.07 -0.22 76.59
N ALA A 34 -52.64 0.99 76.76
CA ALA A 34 -52.34 2.14 75.91
C ALA A 34 -50.85 2.56 76.01
N MET A 35 -50.26 2.55 77.21
CA MET A 35 -48.82 2.83 77.37
C MET A 35 -47.94 1.76 76.72
N LEU A 36 -48.30 0.47 76.84
CA LEU A 36 -47.61 -0.63 76.18
C LEU A 36 -47.65 -0.47 74.66
N GLN A 37 -48.81 -0.14 74.09
CA GLN A 37 -48.97 0.07 72.65
C GLN A 37 -48.17 1.29 72.16
N PHE A 38 -48.14 2.39 72.93
CA PHE A 38 -47.30 3.55 72.65
C PHE A 38 -45.80 3.21 72.68
N LEU A 39 -45.33 2.45 73.68
CA LEU A 39 -43.93 2.03 73.79
C LEU A 39 -43.53 1.08 72.65
N LEU A 40 -44.41 0.15 72.26
CA LEU A 40 -44.24 -0.72 71.09
C LEU A 40 -44.08 0.11 69.81
N GLN A 41 -44.92 1.12 69.60
CA GLN A 41 -44.82 2.02 68.45
C GLN A 41 -43.50 2.82 68.48
N LYS A 42 -43.09 3.36 69.64
CA LYS A 42 -41.81 4.07 69.77
C LYS A 42 -40.60 3.18 69.49
N LYS A 43 -40.64 1.92 69.95
CA LYS A 43 -39.59 0.94 69.67
C LYS A 43 -39.54 0.60 68.17
N GLY A 44 -40.69 0.43 67.53
CA GLY A 44 -40.81 0.23 66.08
C GLY A 44 -40.24 1.40 65.29
N LEU A 45 -40.56 2.64 65.68
CA LEU A 45 -40.01 3.86 65.07
C LEU A 45 -38.49 3.94 65.20
N LYS A 46 -37.94 3.70 66.40
CA LYS A 46 -36.49 3.67 66.62
C LYS A 46 -35.79 2.63 65.75
N ASN A 47 -36.37 1.44 65.59
CA ASN A 47 -35.81 0.39 64.73
C ASN A 47 -35.84 0.79 63.26
N ARG A 48 -36.97 1.34 62.76
CA ARG A 48 -37.07 1.84 61.38
C ARG A 48 -36.09 2.99 61.12
N GLN A 49 -35.90 3.89 62.08
CA GLN A 49 -34.96 5.00 61.95
C GLN A 49 -33.51 4.52 61.85
N LYS A 50 -33.12 3.51 62.65
CA LYS A 50 -31.79 2.87 62.53
C LYS A 50 -31.61 2.22 61.15
N GLN A 51 -32.61 1.49 60.66
CA GLN A 51 -32.55 0.88 59.34
C GLN A 51 -32.42 1.93 58.22
N LEU A 52 -33.12 3.06 58.34
CA LEU A 52 -33.05 4.13 57.35
C LEU A 52 -31.64 4.70 57.21
N VAL A 53 -30.98 4.97 58.34
CA VAL A 53 -29.59 5.48 58.38
C VAL A 53 -28.63 4.48 57.75
N GLU A 54 -28.84 3.19 57.98
CA GLU A 54 -27.97 2.16 57.43
C GLU A 54 -28.16 1.95 55.93
N ILE A 55 -29.41 2.05 55.44
CA ILE A 55 -29.72 2.08 54.00
C ILE A 55 -29.10 3.32 53.35
N GLN A 56 -29.22 4.49 53.99
CA GLN A 56 -28.62 5.73 53.50
C GLN A 56 -27.09 5.61 53.39
N LYS A 57 -26.42 5.06 54.42
CA LYS A 57 -24.98 4.83 54.40
C LYS A 57 -24.55 3.91 53.26
N LYS A 58 -25.25 2.78 53.07
CA LYS A 58 -24.98 1.83 51.97
C LYS A 58 -25.20 2.46 50.60
N SER A 59 -26.24 3.29 50.45
CA SER A 59 -26.50 4.03 49.21
C SER A 59 -25.36 5.01 48.89
N LEU A 60 -24.92 5.81 49.87
CA LEU A 60 -23.85 6.78 49.68
C LEU A 60 -22.52 6.12 49.30
N GLN A 61 -22.20 4.97 49.91
CA GLN A 61 -21.00 4.20 49.55
C GLN A 61 -21.05 3.71 48.10
N LYS A 62 -22.20 3.20 47.64
CA LYS A 62 -22.38 2.79 46.25
C LYS A 62 -22.26 3.97 45.28
N ILE A 63 -22.81 5.13 45.62
CA ILE A 63 -22.69 6.34 44.80
C ILE A 63 -21.21 6.71 44.63
N GLN A 64 -20.45 6.75 45.73
CA GLN A 64 -19.03 7.08 45.68
C GLN A 64 -18.22 6.08 44.84
N GLU A 65 -18.56 4.79 44.91
CA GLU A 65 -17.91 3.76 44.09
C GLU A 65 -18.22 3.94 42.60
N ARG A 66 -19.48 4.21 42.26
CA ARG A 66 -19.91 4.52 40.89
C ARG A 66 -19.28 5.81 40.35
N GLU A 67 -19.12 6.83 41.17
CA GLU A 67 -18.42 8.06 40.78
C GLU A 67 -16.95 7.80 40.43
N LYS A 68 -16.26 6.94 41.20
CA LYS A 68 -14.89 6.51 40.90
C LYS A 68 -14.81 5.71 39.61
N GLU A 69 -15.73 4.76 39.40
CA GLU A 69 -15.82 4.00 38.14
C GLU A 69 -16.03 4.93 36.95
N LEU A 70 -16.96 5.88 37.08
CA LEU A 70 -17.27 6.85 36.04
C LEU A 70 -16.07 7.75 35.69
N GLN A 71 -15.28 8.16 36.69
CA GLN A 71 -14.05 8.92 36.44
C GLN A 71 -12.99 8.10 35.69
N ARG A 72 -12.79 6.83 36.08
CA ARG A 72 -11.88 5.92 35.35
C ARG A 72 -12.32 5.70 33.91
N LEU A 73 -13.62 5.50 33.70
CA LEU A 73 -14.18 5.30 32.37
C LEU A 73 -13.97 6.54 31.48
N ARG A 74 -14.17 7.75 32.02
CA ARG A 74 -13.88 9.00 31.31
C ARG A 74 -12.42 9.10 30.88
N GLN A 75 -11.49 8.78 31.78
CA GLN A 75 -10.06 8.78 31.46
C GLN A 75 -9.71 7.76 30.37
N ALA A 76 -10.29 6.56 30.46
CA ALA A 76 -10.10 5.52 29.45
C ALA A 76 -10.61 5.97 28.07
N VAL A 77 -11.81 6.56 28.01
CA VAL A 77 -12.39 7.10 26.78
C VAL A 77 -11.52 8.20 26.18
N GLU A 78 -11.01 9.14 26.97
CA GLU A 78 -10.11 10.19 26.45
C GLU A 78 -8.77 9.62 25.96
N SER A 79 -8.20 8.64 26.68
CA SER A 79 -6.97 7.97 26.22
C SER A 79 -7.18 7.23 24.90
N PHE A 80 -8.34 6.60 24.72
CA PHE A 80 -8.70 5.92 23.49
C PHE A 80 -8.83 6.91 22.33
N LYS A 81 -9.52 8.05 22.52
CA LYS A 81 -9.64 9.09 21.49
C LYS A 81 -8.28 9.65 21.05
N LEU A 82 -7.38 9.91 22.01
CA LEU A 82 -6.03 10.39 21.70
C LEU A 82 -5.22 9.33 20.93
N SER A 83 -5.34 8.06 21.33
CA SER A 83 -4.70 6.94 20.64
C SER A 83 -5.23 6.76 19.22
N GLU A 84 -6.55 6.82 19.02
CA GLU A 84 -7.19 6.75 17.71
C GLU A 84 -6.67 7.86 16.80
N LYS A 85 -6.67 9.10 17.30
CA LYS A 85 -6.17 10.26 16.56
C LYS A 85 -4.69 10.09 16.18
N GLY A 86 -3.83 9.68 17.12
CA GLY A 86 -2.41 9.45 16.84
C GLY A 86 -2.17 8.34 15.81
N ALA A 87 -2.95 7.26 15.85
CA ALA A 87 -2.87 6.18 14.87
C ALA A 87 -3.33 6.63 13.46
N ALA A 88 -4.38 7.46 13.38
CA ALA A 88 -4.83 8.06 12.14
C ALA A 88 -3.77 8.98 11.53
N GLU A 89 -3.22 9.92 12.32
CA GLU A 89 -2.17 10.85 11.88
C GLU A 89 -0.91 10.12 11.40
N ALA A 90 -0.48 9.08 12.12
CA ALA A 90 0.67 8.27 11.69
C ALA A 90 0.41 7.55 10.35
N SER A 91 -0.81 7.04 10.16
CA SER A 91 -1.20 6.37 8.91
C SER A 91 -1.27 7.35 7.74
N GLU A 92 -1.83 8.55 7.95
CA GLU A 92 -1.88 9.61 6.95
C GLU A 92 -0.48 10.08 6.53
N GLY A 93 0.46 10.17 7.48
CA GLY A 93 1.85 10.48 7.18
C GLY A 93 2.49 9.46 6.23
N ILE A 94 2.35 8.17 6.53
CA ILE A 94 2.87 7.08 5.69
C ILE A 94 2.24 7.11 4.30
N LEU A 95 0.92 7.27 4.20
CA LEU A 95 0.22 7.35 2.92
C LEU A 95 0.68 8.56 2.09
N THR A 96 0.89 9.70 2.73
CA THR A 96 1.40 10.92 2.09
C THR A 96 2.79 10.73 1.50
N GLU A 97 3.71 10.12 2.26
CA GLU A 97 5.05 9.80 1.77
C GLU A 97 5.04 8.83 0.57
N LEU A 98 4.17 7.82 0.61
CA LEU A 98 4.00 6.88 -0.49
C LEU A 98 3.48 7.57 -1.75
N ILE A 99 2.48 8.45 -1.64
CA ILE A 99 1.95 9.22 -2.76
C ILE A 99 3.05 10.08 -3.39
N HIS A 100 3.81 10.82 -2.58
CA HIS A 100 4.91 11.64 -3.09
C HIS A 100 6.00 10.82 -3.77
N SER A 101 6.35 9.65 -3.21
CA SER A 101 7.32 8.73 -3.81
C SER A 101 6.88 8.23 -5.19
N ILE A 102 5.62 7.82 -5.31
CA ILE A 102 5.04 7.36 -6.58
C ILE A 102 5.03 8.50 -7.61
N GLN A 103 4.60 9.69 -7.22
CA GLN A 103 4.56 10.86 -8.10
C GLN A 103 5.95 11.22 -8.63
N ARG A 104 6.97 11.24 -7.76
CA ARG A 104 8.35 11.52 -8.15
C ARG A 104 8.85 10.50 -9.17
N ARG A 105 8.69 9.21 -8.87
CA ARG A 105 9.12 8.14 -9.79
C ARG A 105 8.40 8.20 -11.15
N SER A 106 7.16 8.65 -11.18
CA SER A 106 6.40 8.84 -12.43
C SER A 106 7.01 9.95 -13.29
N ILE A 107 7.41 11.07 -12.66
CA ILE A 107 8.08 12.19 -13.33
C ILE A 107 9.43 11.72 -13.87
N ASP A 108 10.27 11.09 -13.02
CA ASP A 108 11.59 10.59 -13.40
C ASP A 108 11.51 9.61 -14.59
N ALA A 109 10.51 8.71 -14.59
CA ALA A 109 10.29 7.77 -15.67
C ALA A 109 9.89 8.47 -16.99
N THR A 110 9.05 9.51 -16.89
CA THR A 110 8.63 10.28 -18.07
C THR A 110 9.79 11.05 -18.68
N GLU A 111 10.64 11.65 -17.84
CA GLU A 111 11.85 12.36 -18.28
C GLU A 111 12.83 11.42 -18.99
N LEU A 112 13.10 10.25 -18.40
CA LEU A 112 13.98 9.23 -18.99
C LEU A 112 13.48 8.74 -20.36
N ILE A 113 12.17 8.52 -20.50
CA ILE A 113 11.57 8.14 -21.78
C ILE A 113 11.77 9.25 -22.81
N GLY A 114 11.55 10.51 -22.43
CA GLY A 114 11.76 11.67 -23.30
C GLY A 114 13.21 11.82 -23.77
N ASP A 115 14.18 11.63 -22.87
CA ASP A 115 15.61 11.66 -23.20
C ASP A 115 16.02 10.53 -24.14
N GLN A 116 15.48 9.33 -23.92
CA GLN A 116 15.72 8.19 -24.78
C GLN A 116 15.12 8.39 -26.18
N GLU A 117 13.90 8.91 -26.26
CA GLU A 117 13.25 9.28 -27.53
C GLU A 117 14.11 10.30 -28.28
N LYS A 118 14.50 11.39 -27.63
CA LYS A 118 15.31 12.46 -28.22
C LYS A 118 16.63 11.93 -28.78
N THR A 119 17.30 11.05 -28.04
CA THR A 119 18.56 10.43 -28.46
C THR A 119 18.36 9.54 -29.69
N THR A 120 17.33 8.68 -29.64
CA THR A 120 17.01 7.74 -30.73
C THR A 120 16.59 8.49 -32.00
N VAL A 121 15.77 9.53 -31.86
CA VAL A 121 15.36 10.41 -32.97
C VAL A 121 16.56 11.13 -33.56
N SER A 122 17.48 11.65 -32.74
CA SER A 122 18.69 12.32 -33.22
C SER A 122 19.57 11.37 -34.06
N GLN A 123 19.72 10.11 -33.62
CA GLN A 123 20.43 9.08 -34.38
C GLN A 123 19.74 8.78 -35.72
N ALA A 124 18.42 8.60 -35.71
CA ALA A 124 17.64 8.34 -36.92
C ALA A 124 17.73 9.51 -37.93
N VAL A 125 17.65 10.75 -37.45
CA VAL A 125 17.85 11.95 -38.27
C VAL A 125 19.26 12.01 -38.87
N GLY A 126 20.28 11.60 -38.12
CA GLY A 126 21.65 11.48 -38.64
C GLY A 126 21.76 10.47 -39.79
N LEU A 127 21.13 9.30 -39.66
CA LEU A 127 21.08 8.28 -40.71
C LEU A 127 20.32 8.77 -41.95
N LEU A 128 19.18 9.45 -41.76
CA LEU A 128 18.42 10.05 -42.86
C LEU A 128 19.27 11.03 -43.65
N LYS A 129 19.98 11.96 -42.98
CA LYS A 129 20.88 12.91 -43.64
C LYS A 129 22.01 12.22 -44.41
N HIS A 130 22.53 11.12 -43.86
CA HIS A 130 23.56 10.34 -44.54
C HIS A 130 23.03 9.72 -45.83
N LEU A 131 21.86 9.07 -45.78
CA LEU A 131 21.21 8.46 -46.94
C LEU A 131 20.81 9.51 -47.99
N GLU A 132 20.28 10.66 -47.57
CA GLU A 132 19.97 11.77 -48.48
C GLU A 132 21.20 12.22 -49.25
N LYS A 133 22.36 12.31 -48.58
CA LYS A 133 23.62 12.64 -49.22
C LYS A 133 24.07 11.56 -50.20
N GLU A 134 24.01 10.28 -49.83
CA GLU A 134 24.35 9.18 -50.73
C GLU A 134 23.45 9.16 -51.98
N ILE A 135 22.15 9.40 -51.83
CA ILE A 135 21.21 9.51 -52.95
C ILE A 135 21.56 10.70 -53.84
N ALA A 136 21.88 11.86 -53.27
CA ALA A 136 22.29 13.04 -54.03
C ALA A 136 23.60 12.80 -54.82
N ASP A 137 24.58 12.16 -54.19
CA ASP A 137 25.85 11.79 -54.83
C ASP A 137 25.65 10.74 -55.93
N MET A 138 24.77 9.75 -55.72
CA MET A 138 24.37 8.78 -56.73
C MET A 138 23.68 9.46 -57.92
N ARG A 139 22.70 10.35 -57.68
CA ARG A 139 22.02 11.12 -58.74
C ARG A 139 22.99 12.00 -59.53
N ARG A 140 23.98 12.62 -58.87
CA ARG A 140 25.03 13.39 -59.56
C ARG A 140 25.85 12.48 -60.49
N ARG A 141 26.31 11.33 -60.00
CA ARG A 141 27.09 10.36 -60.80
C ARG A 141 26.29 9.84 -62.00
N ASP A 142 25.01 9.58 -61.81
CA ASP A 142 24.12 9.15 -62.88
C ASP A 142 23.98 10.23 -63.97
N ALA A 143 23.84 11.50 -63.58
CA ALA A 143 23.81 12.62 -64.53
C ALA A 143 25.15 12.82 -65.28
N GLU A 144 26.30 12.60 -64.61
CA GLU A 144 27.62 12.61 -65.25
C GLU A 144 27.75 11.48 -66.29
N LEU A 145 27.26 10.28 -65.97
CA LEU A 145 27.20 9.14 -66.90
C LEU A 145 26.32 9.43 -68.12
N GLU A 146 25.14 10.00 -67.90
CA GLU A 146 24.23 10.42 -68.98
C GLU A 146 24.87 11.47 -69.91
N LYS A 147 25.68 12.39 -69.35
CA LYS A 147 26.42 13.35 -70.18
C LYS A 147 27.55 12.68 -70.96
N LEU A 148 28.25 11.74 -70.32
CA LEU A 148 29.34 10.98 -70.94
C LEU A 148 28.82 10.12 -72.11
N SER A 149 27.69 9.43 -71.95
CA SER A 149 27.09 8.58 -72.98
C SER A 149 26.68 9.35 -74.24
N ARG A 150 26.36 10.65 -74.09
CA ARG A 150 26.00 11.56 -75.19
C ARG A 150 27.22 12.21 -75.86
N THR A 151 28.43 11.98 -75.38
CA THR A 151 29.64 12.59 -75.95
C THR A 151 30.06 11.89 -77.24
N THR A 152 30.07 12.62 -78.36
CA THR A 152 30.42 12.07 -79.68
C THR A 152 31.94 12.02 -79.95
N ASP A 153 32.74 12.79 -79.20
CA ASP A 153 34.20 12.81 -79.34
C ASP A 153 34.85 11.68 -78.55
N ASN A 154 35.41 10.71 -79.27
CA ASN A 154 36.00 9.50 -78.73
C ASN A 154 37.20 9.77 -77.80
N VAL A 155 37.99 10.83 -78.03
CA VAL A 155 39.15 11.15 -77.18
C VAL A 155 38.68 11.71 -75.83
N ASN A 156 37.76 12.65 -75.87
CA ASN A 156 37.15 13.25 -74.68
C ASN A 156 36.31 12.24 -73.88
N PHE A 157 35.64 11.30 -74.55
CA PHE A 157 34.94 10.18 -73.93
C PHE A 157 35.90 9.30 -73.13
N LEU A 158 37.00 8.83 -73.74
CA LEU A 158 37.97 7.94 -73.08
C LEU A 158 38.61 8.61 -71.85
N GLN A 159 38.99 9.89 -71.95
CA GLN A 159 39.58 10.63 -70.84
C GLN A 159 38.60 10.85 -69.68
N SER A 160 37.34 11.18 -69.99
CA SER A 160 36.29 11.42 -68.99
C SER A 160 35.81 10.10 -68.36
N PHE A 161 35.73 9.03 -69.14
CA PHE A 161 35.41 7.69 -68.66
C PHE A 161 36.47 7.17 -67.68
N GLN A 162 37.75 7.35 -68.00
CA GLN A 162 38.85 6.99 -67.10
C GLN A 162 38.82 7.78 -65.79
N SER A 163 38.47 9.06 -65.86
CA SER A 163 38.31 9.93 -64.68
C SER A 163 37.10 9.56 -63.82
N PHE A 164 36.03 9.05 -64.42
CA PHE A 164 34.82 8.59 -63.73
C PHE A 164 35.03 7.26 -62.99
N LEU A 165 35.82 6.34 -63.55
CA LEU A 165 36.11 5.03 -62.93
C LEU A 165 36.99 5.10 -61.67
N LEU A 166 37.69 6.22 -61.46
CA LEU A 166 38.50 6.44 -60.26
C LEU A 166 37.59 6.62 -59.03
N PRO A 167 37.63 5.72 -58.03
CA PRO A 167 36.77 5.83 -56.84
C PRO A 167 37.17 7.08 -56.05
N ARG A 168 36.20 7.97 -55.81
CA ARG A 168 36.43 9.23 -55.09
C ARG A 168 36.25 9.09 -53.57
N ASP A 169 35.74 7.95 -53.08
CA ASP A 169 35.49 7.68 -51.66
C ASP A 169 36.47 6.65 -51.04
N SER A 170 36.96 6.96 -49.85
CA SER A 170 37.94 6.18 -49.08
C SER A 170 37.40 4.84 -48.56
N THR A 171 36.08 4.71 -48.40
CA THR A 171 35.42 3.50 -47.88
C THR A 171 35.43 2.36 -48.90
N THR A 172 35.20 2.66 -50.18
CA THR A 172 35.20 1.66 -51.28
C THR A 172 36.61 1.17 -51.57
N ARG A 173 37.64 2.01 -51.39
CA ARG A 173 39.06 1.59 -51.50
C ARG A 173 39.41 0.51 -50.44
N LYS A 174 38.84 0.61 -49.24
CA LYS A 174 39.03 -0.39 -48.17
C LYS A 174 38.35 -1.71 -48.52
N LEU A 175 37.12 -1.65 -49.07
CA LEU A 175 36.40 -2.84 -49.53
C LEU A 175 37.08 -3.50 -50.74
N PHE A 176 37.59 -2.71 -51.69
CA PHE A 176 38.31 -3.20 -52.88
C PHE A 176 39.61 -3.93 -52.51
N LEU A 177 40.38 -3.41 -51.56
CA LEU A 177 41.59 -4.07 -51.03
C LEU A 177 41.26 -5.34 -50.21
N GLN A 178 40.07 -5.41 -49.62
CA GLN A 178 39.60 -6.60 -48.92
C GLN A 178 39.03 -7.67 -49.88
N LEU A 179 38.54 -7.24 -51.05
CA LEU A 179 38.05 -8.09 -52.14
C LEU A 179 39.16 -8.57 -53.09
N SER A 180 40.41 -8.11 -52.96
CA SER A 180 41.55 -8.72 -53.65
C SER A 180 41.93 -10.05 -52.98
N CYS A 181 41.03 -11.03 -53.02
CA CYS A 181 41.34 -12.40 -52.69
C CYS A 181 42.33 -12.92 -53.75
N GLN A 182 43.49 -13.42 -53.30
CA GLN A 182 44.40 -14.13 -54.19
C GLN A 182 43.71 -15.41 -54.67
N LEU A 183 43.39 -15.49 -55.97
CA LEU A 183 42.72 -16.63 -56.59
C LEU A 183 43.55 -17.91 -56.35
N SER A 184 42.95 -18.91 -55.72
CA SER A 184 43.51 -20.25 -55.56
C SER A 184 42.60 -21.26 -56.25
N LEU A 185 43.19 -22.21 -56.97
CA LEU A 185 42.45 -23.31 -57.58
C LEU A 185 42.03 -24.32 -56.52
N ASP A 186 40.80 -24.83 -56.64
CA ASP A 186 40.32 -25.91 -55.78
C ASP A 186 40.98 -27.24 -56.19
N PRO A 187 41.78 -27.89 -55.30
CA PRO A 187 42.43 -29.16 -55.59
C PRO A 187 41.46 -30.27 -55.97
N ASN A 188 40.22 -30.20 -55.50
CA ASN A 188 39.23 -31.25 -55.72
C ASN A 188 38.57 -31.17 -57.11
N THR A 189 38.72 -30.03 -57.79
CA THR A 189 38.22 -29.81 -59.16
C THR A 189 39.30 -30.11 -60.21
N ALA A 190 40.57 -30.24 -59.80
CA ALA A 190 41.69 -30.47 -60.71
C ALA A 190 41.68 -31.90 -61.27
N HIS A 191 42.03 -32.04 -62.55
CA HIS A 191 42.19 -33.34 -63.20
C HIS A 191 43.30 -34.15 -62.52
N LYS A 192 43.09 -35.46 -62.33
CA LYS A 192 43.98 -36.36 -61.57
C LYS A 192 45.48 -36.29 -61.91
N HIS A 193 45.85 -35.88 -63.13
CA HIS A 193 47.25 -35.76 -63.59
C HIS A 193 47.84 -34.34 -63.49
N LEU A 194 47.09 -33.39 -62.94
CA LEU A 194 47.55 -32.02 -62.68
C LEU A 194 47.88 -31.87 -61.19
N ARG A 195 49.07 -31.37 -60.89
CA ARG A 195 49.54 -31.08 -59.54
C ARG A 195 49.48 -29.58 -59.32
N LEU A 196 48.83 -29.17 -58.23
CA LEU A 196 48.81 -27.78 -57.82
C LEU A 196 50.02 -27.48 -56.91
N SER A 197 50.72 -26.39 -57.18
CA SER A 197 51.86 -25.89 -56.41
C SER A 197 51.65 -24.44 -55.96
N GLU A 198 52.52 -23.98 -55.06
CA GLU A 198 52.52 -22.61 -54.54
C GLU A 198 51.14 -22.14 -54.01
N GLY A 199 50.61 -22.87 -53.02
CA GLY A 199 49.31 -22.53 -52.43
C GLY A 199 48.13 -22.62 -53.40
N ASN A 200 48.22 -23.58 -54.34
CA ASN A 200 47.23 -23.86 -55.38
C ASN A 200 47.09 -22.77 -56.45
N ARG A 201 48.17 -22.06 -56.76
CA ARG A 201 48.15 -20.98 -57.76
C ARG A 201 48.81 -21.36 -59.07
N GLU A 202 49.68 -22.36 -59.04
CA GLU A 202 50.39 -22.85 -60.21
C GLU A 202 50.04 -24.31 -60.49
N VAL A 203 50.08 -24.71 -61.76
CA VAL A 203 49.72 -26.06 -62.20
C VAL A 203 50.88 -26.69 -62.96
N ALA A 204 51.28 -27.88 -62.55
CA ALA A 204 52.28 -28.70 -63.23
C ALA A 204 51.72 -30.09 -63.60
N TYR A 205 52.20 -30.65 -64.71
CA TYR A 205 51.76 -31.98 -65.16
C TYR A 205 52.59 -33.09 -64.49
N GLY A 206 51.92 -34.11 -63.92
CA GLY A 206 52.56 -35.23 -63.23
C GLY A 206 52.04 -36.60 -63.68
N LYS A 207 52.94 -37.54 -63.94
CA LYS A 207 52.59 -38.89 -64.43
C LYS A 207 51.83 -39.74 -63.39
N GLU A 208 52.05 -39.49 -62.11
CA GLU A 208 51.30 -40.12 -61.01
C GLU A 208 50.10 -39.27 -60.61
N ALA A 209 48.97 -39.93 -60.36
CA ALA A 209 47.74 -39.27 -59.97
C ALA A 209 47.83 -38.68 -58.55
N GLN A 210 47.39 -37.43 -58.38
CA GLN A 210 47.29 -36.81 -57.05
C GLN A 210 46.23 -37.53 -56.20
N PRO A 211 46.52 -37.91 -54.95
CA PRO A 211 45.52 -38.46 -54.06
C PRO A 211 44.52 -37.37 -53.65
N PHE A 212 43.22 -37.66 -53.76
CA PHE A 212 42.17 -36.78 -53.25
C PHE A 212 42.37 -36.57 -51.75
N ARG A 213 42.45 -35.31 -51.33
CA ARG A 213 42.53 -34.94 -49.92
C ARG A 213 41.12 -34.55 -49.49
N TRP A 214 40.41 -35.48 -48.84
CA TRP A 214 39.12 -35.23 -48.21
C TRP A 214 39.26 -34.24 -47.05
#